data_AF-A0A932TXS1-F1
#
_entry.id   AF-A0A932TXS1-F1
#
_cell.length_a   1.000
_cell.length_b   1.000
_cell.length_c   1.000
_cell.angle_alpha   90.00
_cell.angle_beta   90.00
_cell.angle_gamma   90.00
#
_symmetry.space_group_name_H-M   'P 1'
#
loop_
_entity.id
_entity.type
_entity.pdbx_description
1 polymer ?
#
loop_
_entity_poly.entity_id
_entity_poly.type
_entity_poly.pdbx_seq_one_letter_code
_entity_poly.pdbx_strand_id
1 'polypeptide(L)'
;MRPILVLLLALTAAASHAQIAAPTPEMKAEAEALLTQALGVSAEERIPLLTRALQIVPDEARCWVAAGDAYAFPDYGEQPAPPPGQAPEPPKPLSVEQGRRCYEQGAKLAPDSPLPHLRLADLAWENDKATAAAHLERAIALDPKNALPLYERALLHFLAGEDDRGRERVLAAAGCDALHYPLIMPPGAMNLVQASRCTALLAAQSNSCLSRVRLLSRQIIRVAGEVPADSPDAAERARAMLLEGQRLTYRMVAAEPGLSIHALVGIAIDATVDTPLRFFFLGRGDRAALARLDTRKRAMDLIRERMAALPARLNAETGRLNPLEANIHVFRAESETVAAALAASGLKPTSEE
;
A
#
# COMPACT_ATOMS: atom_id res chain seq x y z
N MET A 1 22.25 14.38 -23.51
CA MET A 1 20.89 14.30 -24.08
C MET A 1 20.83 14.04 -25.60
N ARG A 2 21.74 14.56 -26.44
CA ARG A 2 21.70 14.32 -27.90
C ARG A 2 21.96 12.88 -28.41
N PRO A 3 22.82 12.02 -27.81
CA PRO A 3 23.12 10.72 -28.41
C PRO A 3 21.97 9.70 -28.30
N ILE A 4 21.15 9.77 -27.25
CA ILE A 4 20.05 8.82 -27.02
C ILE A 4 18.83 9.11 -27.94
N LEU A 5 18.53 10.40 -28.19
CA LEU A 5 17.45 10.80 -29.09
C LEU A 5 17.75 10.44 -30.56
N VAL A 6 19.02 10.58 -30.96
CA VAL A 6 19.51 10.17 -32.29
C VAL A 6 19.43 8.65 -32.46
N LEU A 7 19.66 7.88 -31.39
CA LEU A 7 19.61 6.42 -31.42
C LEU A 7 18.17 5.88 -31.58
N LEU A 8 17.20 6.47 -30.87
CA LEU A 8 15.78 6.11 -31.03
C LEU A 8 15.26 6.46 -32.44
N LEU A 9 15.66 7.62 -32.98
CA LEU A 9 15.34 8.00 -34.36
C LEU A 9 16.01 7.07 -35.40
N ALA A 10 17.25 6.67 -35.16
CA ALA A 10 17.96 5.72 -36.03
C ALA A 10 17.34 4.31 -35.98
N LEU A 11 16.90 3.84 -34.82
CA LEU A 11 16.21 2.56 -34.66
C LEU A 11 14.84 2.57 -35.37
N THR A 12 14.08 3.66 -35.28
CA THR A 12 12.82 3.80 -36.04
C THR A 12 13.05 3.89 -37.56
N ALA A 13 14.15 4.51 -38.01
CA ALA A 13 14.48 4.61 -39.42
C ALA A 13 14.99 3.27 -40.00
N ALA A 14 15.79 2.51 -39.25
CA ALA A 14 16.29 1.21 -39.66
C ALA A 14 15.17 0.17 -39.82
N ALA A 15 14.13 0.23 -38.98
CA ALA A 15 12.97 -0.66 -39.06
C ALA A 15 12.06 -0.40 -40.27
N SER A 16 12.19 0.75 -40.94
CA SER A 16 11.19 1.18 -41.93
C SER A 16 11.48 0.75 -43.37
N HIS A 17 12.73 0.43 -43.76
CA HIS A 17 13.09 0.26 -45.18
C HIS A 17 14.01 -0.91 -45.54
N ALA A 18 14.56 -1.67 -44.58
CA ALA A 18 15.24 -2.92 -44.88
C ALA A 18 14.31 -4.08 -44.54
N GLN A 19 14.23 -5.07 -45.43
CA GLN A 19 13.72 -6.39 -45.09
C GLN A 19 14.75 -7.00 -44.12
N ILE A 20 14.69 -6.60 -42.85
CA ILE A 20 15.60 -7.06 -41.82
C ILE A 20 15.38 -8.57 -41.75
N ALA A 21 16.41 -9.34 -42.15
CA ALA A 21 16.39 -10.78 -42.01
C ALA A 21 16.03 -11.12 -40.56
N ALA A 22 15.12 -12.09 -40.38
CA ALA A 22 14.70 -12.50 -39.05
C ALA A 22 15.94 -12.82 -38.19
N PRO A 23 15.99 -12.35 -36.92
CA PRO A 23 17.15 -12.54 -36.07
C PRO A 23 17.46 -14.03 -35.90
N THR A 24 18.74 -14.40 -36.03
CA THR A 24 19.18 -15.80 -35.89
C THR A 24 19.03 -16.27 -34.43
N PRO A 25 19.01 -17.60 -34.18
CA PRO A 25 19.00 -18.12 -32.82
C PRO A 25 20.15 -17.59 -31.95
N GLU A 26 21.33 -17.39 -32.54
CA GLU A 26 22.50 -16.84 -31.85
C GLU A 26 22.28 -15.37 -31.45
N MET A 27 21.69 -14.57 -32.34
CA MET A 27 21.32 -13.17 -32.04
C MET A 27 20.29 -13.09 -30.91
N LYS A 28 19.30 -13.99 -30.91
CA LYS A 28 18.31 -14.09 -29.83
C LYS A 28 18.94 -14.49 -28.51
N ALA A 29 19.88 -15.45 -28.53
CA ALA A 29 20.63 -15.86 -27.34
C ALA A 29 21.51 -14.73 -26.80
N GLU A 30 22.16 -13.94 -27.67
CA GLU A 30 22.95 -12.77 -27.27
C GLU A 30 22.05 -11.70 -26.61
N ALA A 31 20.90 -11.40 -27.21
CA ALA A 31 19.94 -10.45 -26.64
C ALA A 31 19.40 -10.91 -25.27
N GLU A 32 19.08 -12.20 -25.12
CA GLU A 32 18.64 -12.76 -23.83
C GLU A 32 19.74 -12.70 -22.76
N ALA A 33 21.00 -12.94 -23.15
CA ALA A 33 22.15 -12.82 -22.25
C ALA A 33 22.34 -11.38 -21.78
N LEU A 34 22.21 -10.40 -22.69
CA LEU A 34 22.26 -8.97 -22.35
C LEU A 34 21.10 -8.56 -21.44
N LEU A 35 19.88 -9.05 -21.70
CA LEU A 35 18.72 -8.82 -20.83
C LEU A 35 18.96 -9.40 -19.44
N THR A 36 19.50 -10.61 -19.34
CA THR A 36 19.83 -11.26 -18.07
C THR A 36 20.89 -10.47 -17.30
N GLN A 37 21.95 -10.01 -17.99
CA GLN A 37 22.98 -9.17 -17.40
C GLN A 37 22.40 -7.84 -16.89
N ALA A 38 21.47 -7.25 -17.65
CA ALA A 38 20.82 -5.99 -17.32
C ALA A 38 20.01 -6.04 -16.01
N LEU A 39 19.51 -7.23 -15.61
CA LEU A 39 18.79 -7.43 -14.35
C LEU A 39 19.72 -7.37 -13.12
N GLY A 40 21.01 -7.64 -13.29
CA GLY A 40 21.99 -7.70 -12.20
C GLY A 40 22.81 -6.43 -11.97
N VAL A 41 22.56 -5.37 -12.74
CA VAL A 41 23.37 -4.14 -12.72
C VAL A 41 22.54 -2.90 -12.34
N SER A 42 23.26 -1.81 -12.03
CA SER A 42 22.68 -0.50 -11.75
C SER A 42 21.86 0.03 -12.93
N ALA A 43 20.96 0.99 -12.70
CA ALA A 43 20.15 1.58 -13.76
C ALA A 43 21.00 2.27 -14.85
N GLU A 44 22.13 2.88 -14.48
CA GLU A 44 23.04 3.54 -15.42
C GLU A 44 23.71 2.54 -16.37
N GLU A 45 24.08 1.37 -15.85
CA GLU A 45 24.68 0.27 -16.63
C GLU A 45 23.65 -0.55 -17.40
N ARG A 46 22.40 -0.57 -16.91
CA ARG A 46 21.28 -1.30 -17.52
C ARG A 46 20.91 -0.75 -18.89
N ILE A 47 20.86 0.58 -19.04
CA ILE A 47 20.41 1.23 -20.28
C ILE A 47 21.28 0.85 -21.50
N PRO A 48 22.63 0.93 -21.45
CA PRO A 48 23.49 0.48 -22.55
C PRO A 48 23.29 -0.98 -22.94
N LEU A 49 23.11 -1.88 -21.96
CA LEU A 49 22.89 -3.31 -22.21
C LEU A 49 21.57 -3.56 -22.94
N LEU A 50 20.48 -2.95 -22.47
CA LEU A 50 19.16 -3.07 -23.09
C LEU A 50 19.13 -2.39 -24.46
N THR A 51 19.83 -1.27 -24.63
CA THR A 51 20.00 -0.61 -25.92
C THR A 51 20.70 -1.54 -26.92
N ARG A 52 21.75 -2.24 -26.49
CA ARG A 52 22.45 -3.21 -27.33
C ARG A 52 21.55 -4.41 -27.66
N ALA A 53 20.80 -4.93 -26.70
CA ALA A 53 19.85 -6.02 -26.94
C ALA A 53 18.80 -5.63 -27.99
N LEU A 54 18.25 -4.40 -27.91
CA LEU A 54 17.29 -3.87 -28.88
C LEU A 54 17.89 -3.62 -30.27
N GLN A 55 19.19 -3.36 -30.38
CA GLN A 55 19.86 -3.27 -31.68
C GLN A 55 20.01 -4.64 -32.35
N ILE A 56 20.13 -5.71 -31.56
CA ILE A 56 20.28 -7.09 -32.06
C ILE A 56 18.90 -7.66 -32.40
N VAL A 57 17.92 -7.49 -31.51
CA VAL A 57 16.57 -8.04 -31.62
C VAL A 57 15.53 -6.93 -31.31
N PRO A 58 15.23 -6.04 -32.29
CA PRO A 58 14.33 -4.91 -32.08
C PRO A 58 12.86 -5.31 -31.88
N ASP A 59 12.51 -6.56 -32.18
CA ASP A 59 11.17 -7.14 -32.07
C ASP A 59 10.94 -7.91 -30.76
N GLU A 60 11.91 -7.93 -29.84
CA GLU A 60 11.75 -8.57 -28.52
C GLU A 60 11.05 -7.63 -27.53
N ALA A 61 9.75 -7.87 -27.31
CA ALA A 61 8.91 -7.07 -26.42
C ALA A 61 9.45 -6.97 -24.98
N ARG A 62 10.10 -8.03 -24.46
CA ARG A 62 10.67 -8.03 -23.10
C ARG A 62 11.79 -7.01 -22.95
N CYS A 63 12.62 -6.84 -23.99
CA CYS A 63 13.68 -5.82 -23.99
C CYS A 63 13.10 -4.41 -23.96
N TRP A 64 12.00 -4.17 -24.67
CA TRP A 64 11.29 -2.89 -24.63
C TRP A 64 10.70 -2.60 -23.27
N VAL A 65 10.04 -3.56 -22.63
CA VAL A 65 9.51 -3.39 -21.26
C VAL A 65 10.65 -3.13 -20.27
N ALA A 66 11.72 -3.92 -20.30
CA ALA A 66 12.87 -3.72 -19.42
C ALA A 66 13.53 -2.35 -19.62
N ALA A 67 13.62 -1.88 -20.87
CA ALA A 67 14.14 -0.54 -21.17
C ALA A 67 13.19 0.54 -20.62
N GLY A 68 11.87 0.30 -20.73
CA GLY A 68 10.86 1.13 -20.11
C GLY A 68 11.06 1.24 -18.60
N ASP A 69 11.25 0.11 -17.91
CA ASP A 69 11.50 0.07 -16.47
C ASP A 69 12.78 0.84 -16.11
N ALA A 70 13.85 0.69 -16.89
CA ALA A 70 15.12 1.41 -16.69
C ALA A 70 14.99 2.93 -16.86
N TYR A 71 14.14 3.39 -17.78
CA TYR A 71 13.89 4.82 -18.00
C TYR A 71 12.90 5.41 -17.00
N ALA A 72 11.79 4.72 -16.74
CA ALA A 72 10.69 5.21 -15.91
C ALA A 72 11.00 5.11 -14.41
N PHE A 73 11.77 4.10 -14.02
CA PHE A 73 11.98 3.74 -12.62
C PHE A 73 13.46 3.43 -12.34
N PRO A 74 14.37 4.41 -12.53
CA PRO A 74 15.80 4.21 -12.32
C PRO A 74 16.14 3.82 -10.87
N ASP A 75 15.30 4.21 -9.91
CA ASP A 75 15.53 4.04 -8.47
C ASP A 75 15.11 2.65 -7.92
N TYR A 76 14.69 1.71 -8.76
CA TYR A 76 14.52 0.31 -8.32
C TYR A 76 15.87 -0.41 -8.09
N GLY A 77 16.99 0.15 -8.56
CA GLY A 77 18.31 -0.25 -8.08
C GLY A 77 18.64 0.56 -6.84
N GLU A 78 19.16 -0.08 -5.78
CA GLU A 78 19.64 0.61 -4.58
C GLU A 78 20.55 1.78 -5.00
N GLN A 79 20.04 3.02 -4.91
CA GLN A 79 20.93 4.14 -4.91
C GLN A 79 21.77 4.00 -3.63
N PRO A 80 23.11 3.95 -3.73
CA PRO A 80 23.92 3.98 -2.52
C PRO A 80 23.48 5.20 -1.71
N ALA A 81 23.21 4.99 -0.41
CA ALA A 81 22.78 6.06 0.47
C ALA A 81 23.74 7.25 0.29
N PRO A 82 23.22 8.48 0.11
CA PRO A 82 24.08 9.63 -0.07
C PRO A 82 25.04 9.72 1.14
N PRO A 83 26.30 10.14 0.92
CA PRO A 83 27.25 10.33 2.00
C PRO A 83 26.64 11.16 3.15
N PRO A 84 26.99 10.88 4.42
CA PRO A 84 26.47 11.64 5.56
C PRO A 84 26.68 13.14 5.36
N GLY A 85 25.59 13.91 5.38
CA GLY A 85 25.62 15.37 5.18
C GLY A 85 25.40 15.84 3.74
N GLN A 86 25.26 14.92 2.77
CA GLN A 86 24.72 15.26 1.44
C GLN A 86 23.23 14.96 1.39
N ALA A 87 22.45 15.95 0.96
CA ALA A 87 21.06 15.72 0.58
C ALA A 87 21.04 14.79 -0.63
N PRO A 88 20.09 13.84 -0.72
CA PRO A 88 19.93 13.03 -1.93
C PRO A 88 19.77 13.98 -3.12
N GLU A 89 20.61 13.80 -4.14
CA GLU A 89 20.40 14.53 -5.39
C GLU A 89 19.03 14.12 -5.95
N PRO A 90 18.19 15.07 -6.38
CA PRO A 90 16.93 14.73 -7.01
C PRO A 90 17.25 13.86 -8.24
N PRO A 91 16.59 12.70 -8.41
CA PRO A 91 16.88 11.80 -9.51
C PRO A 91 16.78 12.57 -10.82
N LYS A 92 17.85 12.51 -11.63
CA LYS A 92 17.82 13.09 -12.99
C LYS A 92 16.71 12.37 -13.75
N PRO A 93 15.72 13.09 -14.33
CA PRO A 93 14.66 12.46 -15.09
C PRO A 93 15.23 11.92 -16.39
N LEU A 94 15.70 10.68 -16.36
CA LEU A 94 15.62 9.80 -17.51
C LEU A 94 14.11 9.63 -17.77
N SER A 95 13.68 10.00 -18.97
CA SER A 95 12.34 10.59 -19.11
C SER A 95 11.24 9.54 -18.99
N VAL A 96 10.25 9.80 -18.12
CA VAL A 96 8.97 9.08 -18.07
C VAL A 96 8.37 8.92 -19.48
N GLU A 97 8.56 9.92 -20.33
CA GLU A 97 8.23 9.89 -21.76
C GLU A 97 8.91 8.75 -22.53
N GLN A 98 10.23 8.56 -22.38
CA GLN A 98 10.96 7.43 -22.97
C GLN A 98 10.47 6.11 -22.41
N GLY A 99 10.26 6.03 -21.09
CA GLY A 99 9.69 4.84 -20.45
C GLY A 99 8.35 4.46 -21.07
N ARG A 100 7.44 5.44 -21.22
CA ARG A 100 6.13 5.25 -21.85
C ARG A 100 6.24 4.75 -23.29
N ARG A 101 7.09 5.37 -24.11
CA ARG A 101 7.31 4.94 -25.51
C ARG A 101 7.84 3.50 -25.59
N CYS A 102 8.72 3.13 -24.67
CA CYS A 102 9.22 1.76 -24.57
C CYS A 102 8.08 0.78 -24.24
N TYR A 103 7.22 1.09 -23.27
CA TYR A 103 6.07 0.24 -22.98
C TYR A 103 5.04 0.19 -24.12
N GLU A 104 4.75 1.31 -24.78
CA GLU A 104 3.88 1.35 -25.97
C GLU A 104 4.41 0.47 -27.10
N GLN A 105 5.73 0.46 -27.31
CA GLN A 105 6.37 -0.41 -28.29
C GLN A 105 6.32 -1.88 -27.86
N GLY A 106 6.55 -2.18 -26.59
CA GLY A 106 6.39 -3.52 -26.03
C GLY A 106 4.96 -4.05 -26.21
N ALA A 107 3.94 -3.20 -25.98
CA ALA A 107 2.54 -3.55 -26.18
C ALA A 107 2.19 -3.83 -27.65
N LYS A 108 2.82 -3.14 -28.61
CA LYS A 108 2.64 -3.40 -30.04
C LYS A 108 3.24 -4.74 -30.46
N LEU A 109 4.40 -5.08 -29.91
CA LEU A 109 5.13 -6.31 -30.25
C LEU A 109 4.56 -7.55 -29.56
N ALA A 110 4.02 -7.41 -28.34
CA ALA A 110 3.35 -8.46 -27.60
C ALA A 110 1.94 -8.01 -27.18
N PRO A 111 0.96 -7.98 -28.11
CA PRO A 111 -0.40 -7.46 -27.85
C PRO A 111 -1.23 -8.34 -26.91
N ASP A 112 -0.77 -9.55 -26.63
CA ASP A 112 -1.30 -10.52 -25.68
C ASP A 112 -0.62 -10.45 -24.31
N SER A 113 0.43 -9.65 -24.15
CA SER A 113 1.13 -9.49 -22.88
C SER A 113 0.45 -8.45 -21.98
N PRO A 114 0.11 -8.80 -20.72
CA PRO A 114 -0.48 -7.84 -19.77
C PRO A 114 0.56 -6.84 -19.24
N LEU A 115 1.86 -7.20 -19.26
CA LEU A 115 2.91 -6.46 -18.57
C LEU A 115 3.13 -5.03 -19.10
N PRO A 116 3.20 -4.77 -20.43
CA PRO A 116 3.28 -3.40 -20.94
C PRO A 116 2.12 -2.51 -20.49
N HIS A 117 0.90 -3.07 -20.44
CA HIS A 117 -0.28 -2.32 -20.00
C HIS A 117 -0.24 -2.03 -18.51
N LEU A 118 0.18 -2.99 -17.69
CA LEU A 118 0.41 -2.76 -16.27
C LEU A 118 1.39 -1.60 -16.04
N ARG A 119 2.54 -1.60 -16.72
CA ARG A 119 3.53 -0.52 -16.62
C ARG A 119 3.04 0.84 -17.14
N LEU A 120 2.23 0.84 -18.19
CA LEU A 120 1.58 2.08 -18.67
C LEU A 120 0.57 2.62 -17.65
N ALA A 121 -0.11 1.73 -16.91
CA ALA A 121 -0.98 2.15 -15.81
C ALA A 121 -0.19 2.78 -14.67
N ASP A 122 0.95 2.20 -14.28
CA ASP A 122 1.85 2.76 -13.26
C ASP A 122 2.25 4.21 -13.61
N LEU A 123 2.66 4.45 -14.86
CA LEU A 123 3.03 5.79 -15.33
C LEU A 123 1.88 6.78 -15.33
N ALA A 124 0.67 6.32 -15.65
CA ALA A 124 -0.53 7.16 -15.65
C ALA A 124 -1.10 7.37 -14.25
N TRP A 125 -0.69 6.57 -13.25
CA TRP A 125 -1.33 6.50 -11.94
C TRP A 125 -1.49 7.87 -11.29
N GLU A 126 -0.43 8.67 -11.21
CA GLU A 126 -0.50 9.96 -10.48
C GLU A 126 -1.19 11.07 -11.27
N ASN A 127 -1.10 11.04 -12.60
CA ASN A 127 -1.47 12.16 -13.47
C ASN A 127 -2.84 11.99 -14.15
N ASP A 128 -3.20 10.76 -14.50
CA ASP A 128 -4.42 10.43 -15.23
C ASP A 128 -4.98 9.08 -14.79
N LYS A 129 -5.81 9.12 -13.74
CA LYS A 129 -6.46 7.95 -13.15
C LYS A 129 -7.36 7.22 -14.15
N ALA A 130 -7.92 7.91 -15.14
CA ALA A 130 -8.78 7.30 -16.16
C ALA A 130 -7.96 6.48 -17.16
N THR A 131 -6.83 7.03 -17.63
CA THR A 131 -5.88 6.30 -18.46
C THR A 131 -5.27 5.12 -17.71
N ALA A 132 -4.90 5.30 -16.43
CA ALA A 132 -4.42 4.20 -15.59
C ALA A 132 -5.47 3.07 -15.49
N ALA A 133 -6.74 3.40 -15.22
CA ALA A 133 -7.82 2.43 -15.15
C ALA A 133 -8.01 1.68 -16.48
N ALA A 134 -7.95 2.36 -17.63
CA ALA A 134 -8.09 1.73 -18.94
C ALA A 134 -6.97 0.70 -19.21
N HIS A 135 -5.73 1.04 -18.85
CA HIS A 135 -4.60 0.13 -18.98
C HIS A 135 -4.69 -1.07 -18.01
N LEU A 136 -5.14 -0.86 -16.77
CA LEU A 136 -5.38 -1.96 -15.83
C LEU A 136 -6.47 -2.90 -16.32
N GLU A 137 -7.60 -2.39 -16.82
CA GLU A 137 -8.66 -3.24 -17.38
C GLU A 137 -8.15 -4.03 -18.59
N ARG A 138 -7.28 -3.44 -19.42
CA ARG A 138 -6.65 -4.18 -20.52
C ARG A 138 -5.72 -5.29 -20.01
N ALA A 139 -4.91 -5.03 -19.00
CA ALA A 139 -4.05 -6.03 -18.38
C ALA A 139 -4.88 -7.16 -17.72
N ILE A 140 -5.97 -6.84 -17.01
CA ILE A 140 -6.92 -7.82 -16.43
C ILE A 140 -7.57 -8.67 -17.53
N ALA A 141 -7.98 -8.06 -18.65
CA ALA A 141 -8.60 -8.80 -19.74
C ALA A 141 -7.65 -9.77 -20.44
N LEU A 142 -6.35 -9.42 -20.52
CA LEU A 142 -5.31 -10.27 -21.09
C LEU A 142 -4.93 -11.41 -20.15
N ASP A 143 -4.83 -11.13 -18.85
CA ASP A 143 -4.53 -12.12 -17.83
C ASP A 143 -5.42 -11.92 -16.58
N PRO A 144 -6.60 -12.55 -16.55
CA PRO A 144 -7.52 -12.46 -15.42
C PRO A 144 -6.98 -13.11 -14.13
N LYS A 145 -5.89 -13.88 -14.22
CA LYS A 145 -5.24 -14.53 -13.08
C LYS A 145 -4.09 -13.69 -12.52
N ASN A 146 -3.76 -12.56 -13.14
CA ASN A 146 -2.78 -11.65 -12.60
C ASN A 146 -3.38 -10.82 -11.46
N ALA A 147 -2.90 -11.08 -10.25
CA ALA A 147 -3.39 -10.40 -9.04
C ALA A 147 -3.07 -8.90 -9.02
N LEU A 148 -1.96 -8.45 -9.65
CA LEU A 148 -1.51 -7.07 -9.51
C LEU A 148 -2.44 -6.07 -10.21
N PRO A 149 -2.80 -6.22 -11.50
CA PRO A 149 -3.75 -5.34 -12.15
C PRO A 149 -5.10 -5.27 -11.42
N LEU A 150 -5.58 -6.39 -10.87
CA LEU A 150 -6.81 -6.44 -10.09
C LEU A 150 -6.68 -5.62 -8.79
N TYR A 151 -5.57 -5.77 -8.07
CA TYR A 151 -5.30 -5.03 -6.85
C TYR A 151 -5.16 -3.52 -7.10
N GLU A 152 -4.37 -3.12 -8.08
CA GLU A 152 -4.20 -1.70 -8.44
C GLU A 152 -5.51 -1.10 -8.94
N ARG A 153 -6.33 -1.87 -9.68
CA ARG A 153 -7.66 -1.42 -10.09
C ARG A 153 -8.59 -1.22 -8.90
N ALA A 154 -8.50 -2.06 -7.88
CA ALA A 154 -9.24 -1.91 -6.64
C ALA A 154 -8.86 -0.61 -5.92
N LEU A 155 -7.57 -0.30 -5.85
CA LEU A 155 -7.08 0.96 -5.27
C LEU A 155 -7.65 2.18 -6.00
N LEU A 156 -7.76 2.16 -7.34
CA LEU A 156 -8.43 3.23 -8.08
C LEU A 156 -9.91 3.37 -7.73
N HIS A 157 -10.63 2.27 -7.55
CA HIS A 157 -12.02 2.31 -7.11
C HIS A 157 -12.16 2.93 -5.71
N PHE A 158 -11.29 2.55 -4.77
CA PHE A 158 -11.31 3.15 -3.43
C PHE A 158 -11.00 4.65 -3.46
N LEU A 159 -10.02 5.08 -4.27
CA LEU A 159 -9.72 6.50 -4.45
C LEU A 159 -10.88 7.28 -5.08
N ALA A 160 -11.69 6.63 -5.91
CA ALA A 160 -12.90 7.21 -6.49
C ALA A 160 -14.14 7.13 -5.55
N GLY A 161 -14.01 6.54 -4.36
CA GLY A 161 -15.14 6.30 -3.44
C GLY A 161 -16.08 5.17 -3.88
N GLU A 162 -15.68 4.35 -4.84
CA GLU A 162 -16.43 3.20 -5.36
C GLU A 162 -16.14 1.93 -4.56
N ASP A 163 -16.38 1.96 -3.24
CA ASP A 163 -15.93 0.94 -2.29
C ASP A 163 -16.37 -0.49 -2.64
N ASP A 164 -17.60 -0.67 -3.12
CA ASP A 164 -18.12 -2.01 -3.48
C ASP A 164 -17.33 -2.62 -4.64
N ARG A 165 -17.03 -1.82 -5.67
CA ARG A 165 -16.21 -2.26 -6.80
C ARG A 165 -14.77 -2.50 -6.39
N GLY A 166 -14.22 -1.66 -5.51
CA GLY A 166 -12.91 -1.88 -4.93
C GLY A 166 -12.83 -3.23 -4.21
N ARG A 167 -13.82 -3.54 -3.36
CA ARG A 167 -13.90 -4.84 -2.66
C ARG A 167 -14.00 -6.02 -3.62
N GLU A 168 -14.84 -5.93 -4.64
CA GLU A 168 -14.98 -6.98 -5.65
C GLU A 168 -13.62 -7.29 -6.31
N ARG A 169 -12.89 -6.25 -6.73
CA ARG A 169 -11.57 -6.41 -7.36
C ARG A 169 -10.52 -6.99 -6.40
N VAL A 170 -10.54 -6.60 -5.14
CA VAL A 170 -9.69 -7.20 -4.09
C VAL A 170 -9.96 -8.69 -3.96
N LEU A 171 -11.23 -9.09 -3.88
CA LEU A 171 -11.60 -10.49 -3.73
C LEU A 171 -11.19 -11.31 -4.95
N ALA A 172 -11.35 -10.74 -6.16
CA ALA A 172 -10.83 -11.33 -7.38
C ALA A 172 -9.30 -11.53 -7.32
N ALA A 173 -8.55 -10.50 -6.93
CA ALA A 173 -7.09 -10.59 -6.77
C ALA A 173 -6.68 -11.65 -5.72
N ALA A 174 -7.46 -11.78 -4.64
CA ALA A 174 -7.22 -12.79 -3.61
C ALA A 174 -7.47 -14.22 -4.13
N GLY A 175 -8.35 -14.40 -5.11
CA GLY A 175 -8.60 -15.69 -5.77
C GLY A 175 -7.51 -16.12 -6.76
N CYS A 176 -6.58 -15.24 -7.11
CA CYS A 176 -5.49 -15.55 -8.02
C CYS A 176 -4.38 -16.38 -7.35
N ASP A 177 -3.74 -17.27 -8.12
CA ASP A 177 -2.54 -17.96 -7.68
C ASP A 177 -1.36 -16.96 -7.58
N ALA A 178 -0.77 -16.84 -6.39
CA ALA A 178 0.34 -15.91 -6.13
C ALA A 178 1.58 -16.15 -7.01
N LEU A 179 1.64 -17.27 -7.74
CA LEU A 179 2.74 -17.68 -8.60
C LEU A 179 2.61 -17.18 -10.04
N HIS A 180 1.47 -16.62 -10.46
CA HIS A 180 1.31 -16.08 -11.82
C HIS A 180 1.84 -14.64 -11.93
N TYR A 181 3.08 -14.46 -11.48
CA TYR A 181 3.78 -13.20 -11.56
C TYR A 181 5.01 -13.37 -12.47
N PRO A 182 5.18 -12.56 -13.53
CA PRO A 182 6.38 -12.60 -14.34
C PRO A 182 7.61 -12.31 -13.48
N LEU A 183 8.67 -13.09 -13.71
CA LEU A 183 9.95 -13.22 -12.98
C LEU A 183 10.79 -11.94 -12.74
N ILE A 184 10.26 -10.73 -12.89
CA ILE A 184 11.04 -9.46 -12.94
C ILE A 184 10.77 -8.54 -11.74
N MET A 185 10.33 -9.08 -10.60
CA MET A 185 10.29 -8.30 -9.36
C MET A 185 11.29 -8.85 -8.35
N PRO A 186 12.07 -8.00 -7.67
CA PRO A 186 12.97 -8.45 -6.61
C PRO A 186 12.17 -9.12 -5.47
N PRO A 187 12.75 -10.08 -4.74
CA PRO A 187 12.06 -10.89 -3.72
C PRO A 187 11.27 -10.09 -2.67
N GLY A 188 11.63 -8.83 -2.41
CA GLY A 188 10.91 -7.93 -1.49
C GLY A 188 9.48 -7.55 -1.94
N ALA A 189 9.19 -7.57 -3.25
CA ALA A 189 7.86 -7.23 -3.76
C ALA A 189 6.84 -8.37 -3.61
N MET A 190 7.31 -9.61 -3.45
CA MET A 190 6.47 -10.77 -3.16
C MET A 190 5.80 -10.64 -1.78
N ASN A 191 6.51 -10.04 -0.82
CA ASN A 191 5.95 -9.64 0.46
C ASN A 191 4.87 -8.55 0.29
N LEU A 192 4.97 -7.70 -0.74
CA LEU A 192 3.97 -6.68 -1.04
C LEU A 192 2.67 -7.29 -1.56
N VAL A 193 2.70 -8.38 -2.33
CA VAL A 193 1.48 -9.05 -2.84
C VAL A 193 0.82 -9.90 -1.74
N GLN A 194 1.59 -10.60 -0.90
CA GLN A 194 1.04 -11.24 0.30
C GLN A 194 0.54 -10.21 1.32
N ALA A 195 1.29 -9.14 1.55
CA ALA A 195 0.83 -8.00 2.34
C ALA A 195 -0.36 -7.31 1.68
N SER A 196 -0.50 -7.32 0.35
CA SER A 196 -1.68 -6.81 -0.35
C SER A 196 -2.86 -7.74 -0.20
N ARG A 197 -2.70 -9.07 -0.18
CA ARG A 197 -3.79 -10.00 0.22
C ARG A 197 -4.27 -9.70 1.64
N CYS A 198 -3.35 -9.57 2.60
CA CYS A 198 -3.70 -9.22 3.97
C CYS A 198 -4.28 -7.81 4.08
N THR A 199 -3.65 -6.81 3.48
CA THR A 199 -4.06 -5.39 3.50
C THR A 199 -5.35 -5.17 2.74
N ALA A 200 -5.64 -5.91 1.68
CA ALA A 200 -6.85 -5.77 0.91
C ALA A 200 -8.04 -6.46 1.59
N LEU A 201 -7.85 -7.62 2.22
CA LEU A 201 -8.82 -8.21 3.14
C LEU A 201 -9.08 -7.25 4.32
N LEU A 202 -8.01 -6.76 4.95
CA LEU A 202 -8.07 -5.80 6.04
C LEU A 202 -8.65 -4.44 5.61
N ALA A 203 -8.45 -3.94 4.39
CA ALA A 203 -8.98 -2.68 3.86
C ALA A 203 -10.46 -2.81 3.47
N ALA A 204 -10.84 -3.94 2.85
CA ALA A 204 -12.22 -4.26 2.54
C ALA A 204 -13.08 -4.36 3.81
N GLN A 205 -12.54 -5.01 4.85
CA GLN A 205 -13.18 -5.15 6.16
C GLN A 205 -13.11 -3.86 6.97
N SER A 206 -11.94 -3.20 7.05
CA SER A 206 -11.77 -1.96 7.81
C SER A 206 -12.55 -0.79 7.21
N ASN A 207 -12.72 -0.63 5.89
CA ASN A 207 -13.55 0.45 5.33
C ASN A 207 -15.06 0.23 5.55
N SER A 208 -15.54 -1.02 5.57
CA SER A 208 -16.91 -1.35 6.02
C SER A 208 -17.11 -0.96 7.49
N CYS A 209 -16.10 -1.25 8.30
CA CYS A 209 -16.05 -0.99 9.73
C CYS A 209 -15.92 0.51 10.06
N LEU A 210 -15.01 1.23 9.39
CA LEU A 210 -14.76 2.65 9.53
C LEU A 210 -15.96 3.46 9.03
N SER A 211 -16.62 3.03 7.96
CA SER A 211 -17.85 3.65 7.46
C SER A 211 -19.02 3.48 8.42
N ARG A 212 -19.14 2.32 9.09
CA ARG A 212 -20.12 2.12 10.17
C ARG A 212 -19.81 2.96 11.39
N VAL A 213 -18.55 3.05 11.81
CA VAL A 213 -18.11 3.91 12.91
C VAL A 213 -18.38 5.38 12.58
N ARG A 214 -18.03 5.85 11.37
CA ARG A 214 -18.30 7.23 10.91
C ARG A 214 -19.80 7.54 10.84
N LEU A 215 -20.61 6.60 10.38
CA LEU A 215 -22.07 6.74 10.34
C LEU A 215 -22.64 6.86 11.77
N LEU A 216 -22.20 5.99 12.68
CA LEU A 216 -22.60 6.02 14.09
C LEU A 216 -22.18 7.34 14.75
N SER A 217 -20.95 7.81 14.52
CA SER A 217 -20.46 9.10 15.03
C SER A 217 -21.29 10.28 14.51
N ARG A 218 -21.67 10.27 13.23
CA ARG A 218 -22.55 11.31 12.67
C ARG A 218 -23.95 11.28 13.28
N GLN A 219 -24.49 10.08 13.54
CA GLN A 219 -25.78 9.92 14.23
C GLN A 219 -25.69 10.42 15.68
N ILE A 220 -24.59 10.13 16.39
CA ILE A 220 -24.34 10.64 17.75
C ILE A 220 -24.28 12.18 17.75
N ILE A 221 -23.52 12.79 16.82
CA ILE A 221 -23.40 14.26 16.72
C ILE A 221 -24.75 14.91 16.40
N ARG A 222 -25.53 14.33 15.48
CA ARG A 222 -26.87 14.83 15.13
C ARG A 222 -27.81 14.77 16.33
N VAL A 223 -27.91 13.62 17.01
CA VAL A 223 -28.76 13.45 18.20
C VAL A 223 -28.31 14.40 19.32
N ALA A 224 -27.00 14.58 19.52
CA ALA A 224 -26.47 15.51 20.51
C ALA A 224 -26.77 16.99 20.18
N GLY A 225 -26.92 17.36 18.91
CA GLY A 225 -27.27 18.71 18.48
C GLY A 225 -28.77 19.02 18.51
N GLU A 226 -29.63 17.99 18.43
CA GLU A 226 -31.08 18.14 18.39
C GLU A 226 -31.75 18.11 19.77
N VAL A 227 -31.04 17.64 20.81
CA VAL A 227 -31.61 17.52 22.16
C VAL A 227 -31.18 18.71 23.04
N PRO A 228 -32.11 19.42 23.70
CA PRO A 228 -31.77 20.51 24.62
C PRO A 228 -30.79 20.06 25.69
N ALA A 229 -29.76 20.87 25.95
CA ALA A 229 -28.65 20.55 26.86
C ALA A 229 -29.07 20.16 28.28
N ASP A 230 -30.30 20.53 28.67
CA ASP A 230 -30.83 20.36 30.03
C ASP A 230 -31.74 19.13 30.16
N SER A 231 -31.95 18.37 29.07
CA SER A 231 -32.79 17.18 29.09
C SER A 231 -32.05 15.98 29.70
N PRO A 232 -32.56 15.35 30.78
CA PRO A 232 -31.97 14.13 31.36
C PRO A 232 -31.95 12.97 30.34
N ASP A 233 -32.94 12.93 29.45
CA ASP A 233 -33.02 11.95 28.35
C ASP A 233 -31.89 12.08 27.32
N ALA A 234 -31.30 13.28 27.15
CA ALA A 234 -30.19 13.51 26.23
C ALA A 234 -28.94 12.74 26.65
N ALA A 235 -28.67 12.77 27.96
CA ALA A 235 -27.48 12.18 28.54
C ALA A 235 -27.56 10.65 28.50
N GLU A 236 -28.73 10.10 28.82
CA GLU A 236 -29.01 8.66 28.77
C GLU A 236 -28.85 8.12 27.34
N ARG A 237 -29.42 8.83 26.35
CA ARG A 237 -29.34 8.44 24.93
C ARG A 237 -27.92 8.55 24.37
N ALA A 238 -27.21 9.64 24.64
CA ALA A 238 -25.82 9.81 24.21
C ALA A 238 -24.92 8.73 24.82
N ARG A 239 -25.12 8.41 26.12
CA ARG A 239 -24.41 7.33 26.81
C ARG A 239 -24.71 5.95 26.19
N ALA A 240 -25.97 5.66 25.89
CA ALA A 240 -26.37 4.41 25.25
C ALA A 240 -25.74 4.24 23.85
N MET A 241 -25.70 5.31 23.05
CA MET A 241 -25.09 5.29 21.72
C MET A 241 -23.56 5.14 21.77
N LEU A 242 -22.89 5.77 22.75
CA LEU A 242 -21.45 5.61 22.98
C LEU A 242 -21.11 4.18 23.41
N LEU A 243 -21.89 3.59 24.31
CA LEU A 243 -21.73 2.20 24.75
C LEU A 243 -21.95 1.22 23.60
N GLU A 244 -22.91 1.48 22.71
CA GLU A 244 -23.14 0.65 21.52
C GLU A 244 -21.97 0.76 20.52
N GLY A 245 -21.42 1.96 20.32
CA GLY A 245 -20.21 2.17 19.51
C GLY A 245 -18.98 1.45 20.07
N GLN A 246 -18.82 1.46 21.40
CA GLN A 246 -17.76 0.69 22.08
C GLN A 246 -17.97 -0.82 21.91
N ARG A 247 -19.18 -1.33 22.12
CA ARG A 247 -19.51 -2.76 21.93
C ARG A 247 -19.26 -3.24 20.51
N LEU A 248 -19.63 -2.44 19.51
CA LEU A 248 -19.32 -2.72 18.10
C LEU A 248 -17.81 -2.80 17.90
N THR A 249 -17.05 -1.83 18.41
CA THR A 249 -15.58 -1.80 18.33
C THR A 249 -14.95 -3.04 18.97
N TYR A 250 -15.41 -3.45 20.16
CA TYR A 250 -14.91 -4.65 20.84
C TYR A 250 -15.28 -5.95 20.12
N ARG A 251 -16.49 -6.07 19.57
CA ARG A 251 -16.87 -7.23 18.74
C ARG A 251 -16.01 -7.33 17.48
N MET A 252 -15.60 -6.19 16.92
CA MET A 252 -14.69 -6.17 15.76
C MET A 252 -13.28 -6.62 16.12
N VAL A 253 -12.75 -6.20 17.28
CA VAL A 253 -11.45 -6.67 17.80
C VAL A 253 -11.49 -8.17 18.10
N ALA A 254 -12.56 -8.66 18.72
CA ALA A 254 -12.69 -10.07 19.11
C ALA A 254 -12.87 -11.03 17.91
N ALA A 255 -13.38 -10.55 16.77
CA ALA A 255 -13.61 -11.37 15.58
C ALA A 255 -12.35 -11.55 14.70
N GLU A 256 -11.29 -10.77 14.91
CA GLU A 256 -10.14 -10.66 13.99
C GLU A 256 -8.80 -10.64 14.78
N PRO A 257 -8.22 -11.81 15.13
CA PRO A 257 -7.02 -11.90 15.97
C PRO A 257 -5.73 -11.29 15.36
N GLY A 258 -5.78 -10.86 14.09
CA GLY A 258 -4.65 -10.31 13.34
C GLY A 258 -4.70 -8.79 13.10
N LEU A 259 -5.80 -8.11 13.48
CA LEU A 259 -5.79 -6.64 13.47
C LEU A 259 -4.92 -6.15 14.63
N SER A 260 -3.89 -5.35 14.34
CA SER A 260 -3.13 -4.74 15.42
C SER A 260 -4.08 -3.88 16.25
N ILE A 261 -4.17 -4.18 17.54
CA ILE A 261 -4.97 -3.46 18.53
C ILE A 261 -4.67 -1.94 18.41
N HIS A 262 -3.46 -1.58 17.99
CA HIS A 262 -3.02 -0.22 17.68
C HIS A 262 -3.86 0.54 16.66
N ALA A 263 -4.16 -0.04 15.50
CA ALA A 263 -4.87 0.67 14.44
C ALA A 263 -6.33 0.96 14.85
N LEU A 264 -6.99 0.00 15.50
CA LEU A 264 -8.37 0.16 15.95
C LEU A 264 -8.50 1.09 17.17
N VAL A 265 -7.59 0.99 18.14
CA VAL A 265 -7.62 1.84 19.34
C VAL A 265 -7.26 3.29 19.00
N GLY A 266 -6.31 3.52 18.09
CA GLY A 266 -5.97 4.88 17.62
C GLY A 266 -7.13 5.54 16.86
N ILE A 267 -7.75 4.82 15.93
CA ILE A 267 -8.87 5.30 15.10
C ILE A 267 -10.14 5.54 15.93
N ALA A 268 -10.46 4.66 16.87
CA ALA A 268 -11.65 4.80 17.70
C ALA A 268 -11.56 6.00 18.67
N ILE A 269 -10.35 6.33 19.16
CA ILE A 269 -10.15 7.35 20.18
C ILE A 269 -10.06 8.76 19.58
N ASP A 270 -9.30 8.95 18.50
CA ASP A 270 -9.13 10.27 17.86
C ASP A 270 -10.42 10.78 17.21
N ALA A 271 -11.25 9.89 16.65
CA ALA A 271 -12.42 10.30 15.88
C ALA A 271 -13.69 10.51 16.72
N THR A 272 -13.78 10.01 17.97
CA THR A 272 -15.08 9.93 18.65
C THR A 272 -15.15 10.33 20.13
N VAL A 273 -14.03 10.38 20.88
CA VAL A 273 -14.14 10.38 22.36
C VAL A 273 -13.58 11.63 23.02
N ASP A 274 -12.39 12.11 22.69
CA ASP A 274 -11.69 13.02 23.62
C ASP A 274 -12.16 14.48 23.52
N THR A 275 -12.27 15.06 22.32
CA THR A 275 -12.67 16.47 22.16
C THR A 275 -14.15 16.71 22.48
N PRO A 276 -15.12 15.95 21.93
CA PRO A 276 -16.55 16.22 22.17
C PRO A 276 -16.97 15.97 23.62
N LEU A 277 -16.46 14.91 24.27
CA LEU A 277 -16.81 14.61 25.66
C LEU A 277 -16.19 15.59 26.64
N ARG A 278 -14.97 16.05 26.38
CA ARG A 278 -14.33 17.08 27.22
C ARG A 278 -15.12 18.38 27.17
N PHE A 279 -15.55 18.85 25.99
CA PHE A 279 -16.43 20.00 25.86
C PHE A 279 -17.78 19.80 26.55
N PHE A 280 -18.38 18.61 26.42
CA PHE A 280 -19.65 18.26 27.08
C PHE A 280 -19.56 18.30 28.61
N PHE A 281 -18.54 17.66 29.20
CA PHE A 281 -18.36 17.63 30.67
C PHE A 281 -17.86 18.97 31.23
N LEU A 282 -17.07 19.73 30.47
CA LEU A 282 -16.72 21.12 30.80
C LEU A 282 -17.98 22.00 30.87
N GLY A 283 -18.89 21.88 29.89
CA GLY A 283 -20.15 22.63 29.87
C GLY A 283 -21.08 22.32 31.06
N ARG A 284 -20.98 21.11 31.63
CA ARG A 284 -21.77 20.68 32.81
C ARG A 284 -21.04 20.82 34.15
N GLY A 285 -19.77 21.22 34.16
CA GLY A 285 -18.96 21.31 35.37
C GLY A 285 -18.70 19.96 36.07
N ASP A 286 -18.83 18.82 35.37
CA ASP A 286 -18.62 17.49 35.95
C ASP A 286 -17.12 17.18 36.05
N ARG A 287 -16.52 17.65 37.16
CA ARG A 287 -15.10 17.49 37.46
C ARG A 287 -14.69 16.01 37.60
N ALA A 288 -15.60 15.13 38.01
CA ALA A 288 -15.30 13.71 38.19
C ALA A 288 -15.23 12.96 36.85
N ALA A 289 -16.06 13.34 35.87
CA ALA A 289 -15.96 12.82 34.51
C ALA A 289 -14.69 13.33 33.80
N LEU A 290 -14.33 14.61 33.97
CA LEU A 290 -13.08 15.16 33.42
C LEU A 290 -11.83 14.50 34.00
N ALA A 291 -11.79 14.23 35.31
CA ALA A 291 -10.69 13.50 35.93
C ALA A 291 -10.54 12.07 35.38
N ARG A 292 -11.64 11.38 35.06
CA ARG A 292 -11.62 10.06 34.42
C ARG A 292 -11.06 10.11 32.98
N LEU A 293 -11.42 11.13 32.21
CA LEU A 293 -10.87 11.35 30.87
C LEU A 293 -9.35 11.62 30.92
N ASP A 294 -8.89 12.44 31.86
CA ASP A 294 -7.45 12.70 32.01
C ASP A 294 -6.66 11.45 32.45
N THR A 295 -7.23 10.59 33.30
CA THR A 295 -6.65 9.29 33.64
C THR A 295 -6.55 8.36 32.42
N ARG A 296 -7.60 8.31 31.59
CA ARG A 296 -7.61 7.52 30.35
C ARG A 296 -6.58 8.03 29.35
N LYS A 297 -6.44 9.35 29.20
CA LYS A 297 -5.42 9.97 28.35
C LYS A 297 -4.01 9.59 28.79
N ARG A 298 -3.73 9.66 30.10
CA ARG A 298 -2.42 9.23 30.65
C ARG A 298 -2.13 7.75 30.40
N ALA A 299 -3.12 6.89 30.51
CA ALA A 299 -2.98 5.46 30.18
C ALA A 299 -2.57 5.28 28.70
N MET A 300 -3.19 6.04 27.80
CA MET A 300 -2.90 5.98 26.36
C MET A 300 -1.52 6.54 26.01
N ASP A 301 -1.11 7.64 26.64
CA ASP A 301 0.23 8.20 26.45
C ASP A 301 1.30 7.20 26.91
N LEU A 302 1.05 6.49 28.02
CA LEU A 302 1.94 5.44 28.52
C LEU A 302 1.99 4.21 27.59
N ILE A 303 0.86 3.81 27.00
CA ILE A 303 0.81 2.76 25.97
C ILE A 303 1.65 3.20 24.76
N ARG A 304 1.47 4.43 24.27
CA ARG A 304 2.19 4.97 23.12
C ARG A 304 3.70 5.01 23.37
N GLU A 305 4.13 5.48 24.54
CA GLU A 305 5.54 5.53 24.94
C GLU A 305 6.17 4.13 24.97
N ARG A 306 5.52 3.17 25.63
CA ARG A 306 6.07 1.81 25.75
C ARG A 306 6.09 1.07 24.41
N MET A 307 5.11 1.33 23.56
CA MET A 307 5.03 0.75 22.22
C MET A 307 6.07 1.36 21.28
N ALA A 308 6.42 2.64 21.42
CA ALA A 308 7.54 3.25 20.70
C ALA A 308 8.90 2.61 21.07
N ALA A 309 9.04 2.09 22.29
CA ALA A 309 10.23 1.37 22.74
C ALA A 309 10.25 -0.12 22.34
N LEU A 310 9.12 -0.67 21.90
CA LEU A 310 8.95 -2.09 21.64
C LEU A 310 9.81 -2.61 20.46
N PRO A 311 9.96 -1.91 19.32
CA PRO A 311 10.80 -2.38 18.22
C PRO A 311 12.27 -2.60 18.61
N ALA A 312 12.82 -1.74 19.48
CA ALA A 312 14.19 -1.87 19.97
C ALA A 312 14.36 -3.12 20.86
N ARG A 313 13.35 -3.45 21.69
CA ARG A 313 13.33 -4.67 22.51
C ARG A 313 13.16 -5.92 21.65
N LEU A 314 12.21 -5.89 20.72
CA LEU A 314 11.92 -7.01 19.83
C LEU A 314 13.11 -7.33 18.93
N ASN A 315 13.79 -6.33 18.35
CA ASN A 315 14.98 -6.56 17.52
C ASN A 315 16.13 -7.23 18.28
N ALA A 316 16.26 -7.01 19.59
CA ALA A 316 17.26 -7.68 20.41
C ALA A 316 16.91 -9.16 20.70
N GLU A 317 15.62 -9.50 20.69
CA GLU A 317 15.10 -10.82 21.07
C GLU A 317 14.79 -11.73 19.86
N THR A 318 14.36 -11.15 18.73
CA THR A 318 13.84 -11.89 17.57
C THR A 318 14.89 -12.26 16.53
N GLY A 319 16.13 -11.78 16.63
CA GLY A 319 17.21 -12.05 15.66
C GLY A 319 17.62 -13.52 15.47
N ARG A 320 16.98 -14.45 16.18
CA ARG A 320 17.18 -15.91 16.10
C ARG A 320 15.90 -16.71 15.83
N LEU A 321 14.76 -16.05 15.70
CA LEU A 321 13.46 -16.72 15.50
C LEU A 321 13.11 -16.82 14.02
N ASN A 322 12.36 -17.85 13.64
CA ASN A 322 11.76 -17.89 12.31
C ASN A 322 10.61 -16.87 12.19
N PRO A 323 10.17 -16.50 10.97
CA PRO A 323 9.19 -15.42 10.78
C PRO A 323 7.86 -15.61 11.51
N LEU A 324 7.38 -16.84 11.67
CA LEU A 324 6.14 -17.14 12.38
C LEU A 324 6.31 -16.96 13.90
N GLU A 325 7.41 -17.46 14.46
CA GLU A 325 7.77 -17.29 15.87
C GLU A 325 8.01 -15.82 16.21
N ALA A 326 8.67 -15.06 15.33
CA ALA A 326 8.86 -13.63 15.49
C ALA A 326 7.52 -12.89 15.59
N ASN A 327 6.54 -13.24 14.73
CA ASN A 327 5.20 -12.63 14.75
C ASN A 327 4.43 -12.96 16.03
N ILE A 328 4.46 -14.21 16.49
CA ILE A 328 3.82 -14.61 17.76
C ILE A 328 4.48 -13.88 18.95
N HIS A 329 5.80 -13.73 18.92
CA HIS A 329 6.57 -13.05 19.96
C HIS A 329 6.26 -11.55 20.02
N VAL A 330 6.16 -10.90 18.85
CA VAL A 330 5.72 -9.49 18.72
C VAL A 330 4.34 -9.33 19.34
N PHE A 331 3.37 -10.15 18.92
CA PHE A 331 1.99 -10.05 19.39
C PHE A 331 1.85 -10.23 20.92
N ARG A 332 2.59 -11.18 21.51
CA ARG A 332 2.63 -11.37 22.97
C ARG A 332 3.23 -10.14 23.66
N ALA A 333 4.35 -9.62 23.17
CA ALA A 333 5.02 -8.48 23.78
C ALA A 333 4.18 -7.20 23.69
N GLU A 334 3.44 -6.99 22.59
CA GLU A 334 2.45 -5.91 22.46
C GLU A 334 1.33 -6.05 23.51
N SER A 335 0.76 -7.24 23.63
CA SER A 335 -0.33 -7.53 24.56
C SER A 335 0.08 -7.31 26.03
N GLU A 336 1.26 -7.80 26.42
CA GLU A 336 1.82 -7.61 27.77
C GLU A 336 2.13 -6.13 28.05
N THR A 337 2.62 -5.40 27.05
CA THR A 337 2.93 -3.96 27.18
C THR A 337 1.68 -3.14 27.43
N VAL A 338 0.60 -3.42 26.68
CA VAL A 338 -0.70 -2.77 26.87
C VAL A 338 -1.29 -3.11 28.24
N ALA A 339 -1.29 -4.40 28.62
CA ALA A 339 -1.79 -4.83 29.93
C ALA A 339 -1.04 -4.15 31.09
N ALA A 340 0.29 -4.06 31.00
CA ALA A 340 1.12 -3.42 32.02
C ALA A 340 0.89 -1.90 32.09
N ALA A 341 0.66 -1.24 30.95
CA ALA A 341 0.34 0.19 30.92
C ALA A 341 -1.06 0.48 31.51
N LEU A 342 -2.05 -0.37 31.22
CA LEU A 342 -3.39 -0.29 31.81
C LEU A 342 -3.32 -0.47 33.34
N ALA A 343 -2.60 -1.49 33.83
CA ALA A 343 -2.39 -1.69 35.26
C ALA A 343 -1.71 -0.49 35.94
N ALA A 344 -0.69 0.10 35.30
CA ALA A 344 0.03 1.26 35.82
C ALA A 344 -0.81 2.55 35.85
N SER A 345 -1.83 2.66 35.00
CA SER A 345 -2.73 3.81 34.96
C SER A 345 -3.74 3.86 36.13
N GLY A 346 -3.82 2.78 36.93
CA GLY A 346 -4.80 2.66 38.02
C GLY A 346 -6.22 2.36 37.56
N LEU A 347 -6.45 2.15 36.25
CA LEU A 347 -7.69 1.63 35.72
C LEU A 347 -7.85 0.17 36.17
N LYS A 348 -8.82 -0.10 37.06
CA LYS A 348 -9.21 -1.48 37.36
C LYS A 348 -10.12 -1.97 36.23
N PRO A 349 -9.82 -3.10 35.58
CA PRO A 349 -10.77 -3.70 34.66
C PRO A 349 -12.02 -4.07 35.47
N THR A 350 -13.10 -3.33 35.27
CA THR A 350 -14.42 -3.81 35.68
C THR A 350 -14.87 -4.78 34.60
N SER A 351 -15.56 -5.87 34.97
CA SER A 351 -15.88 -6.98 34.06
C SER A 351 -16.77 -6.62 32.84
N GLU A 352 -17.10 -5.33 32.64
CA GLU A 352 -17.86 -4.80 31.51
C GLU A 352 -17.10 -3.77 30.63
N GLU A 353 -15.88 -3.34 30.97
CA GLU A 353 -15.06 -2.36 30.20
C GLU A 353 -13.88 -3.00 29.46
#